data_AF-A0A920P767-F1
#
_entry.id   AF-A0A920P767-F1
#
_cell.length_a   1.000
_cell.length_b   1.000
_cell.length_c   1.000
_cell.angle_alpha   90.00
_cell.angle_beta   90.00
_cell.angle_gamma   90.00
#
_symmetry.space_group_name_H-M   'P 1'
#
loop_
_entity.id
_entity.type
_entity.pdbx_description
1 polymer ?
#
loop_
_entity_poly.entity_id
_entity_poly.type
_entity_poly.pdbx_seq_one_letter_code
_entity_poly.pdbx_strand_id
1 'polypeptide(L)'
;MRIPGKKRSLEPDDVGNRAGLFAESVRDGNMDLAWSLLSKETKGMRMGVWATKNNINMQDAYQAGYNSGHPMRASMMEDFRTTVLGMWPLEDLTDLGVSPTNYIDDVHAFVFLPFGVTQDNSRVHERRMMSGLVIPMILEDHSWQVDMPTWRYLYNDDHQPMNNN
;
A
#
# COMPACT_ATOMS: atom_id res chain seq x y z
N MET A 1 -11.28 15.25 -2.34
CA MET A 1 -10.16 15.07 -3.30
C MET A 1 -10.71 14.43 -4.57
N ARG A 2 -10.29 14.86 -5.77
CA ARG A 2 -10.67 14.19 -7.03
C ARG A 2 -9.59 13.17 -7.37
N ILE A 3 -9.94 11.89 -7.44
CA ILE A 3 -9.00 10.83 -7.83
C ILE A 3 -8.73 10.97 -9.34
N PRO A 4 -7.47 11.01 -9.79
CA PRO A 4 -7.15 11.10 -11.22
C PRO A 4 -7.66 9.90 -12.02
N GLY A 5 -7.87 10.11 -13.32
CA GLY A 5 -8.29 9.08 -14.25
C GLY A 5 -9.78 9.12 -14.61
N LYS A 6 -10.21 8.11 -15.38
CA LYS A 6 -11.59 7.92 -15.83
C LYS A 6 -12.06 6.51 -15.49
N LYS A 7 -13.30 6.41 -15.04
CA LYS A 7 -13.97 5.13 -14.84
C LYS A 7 -14.30 4.51 -16.19
N ARG A 8 -13.96 3.23 -16.37
CA ARG A 8 -14.36 2.43 -17.54
C ARG A 8 -15.72 1.75 -17.32
N SER A 9 -16.06 1.51 -16.05
CA SER A 9 -17.32 0.91 -15.60
C SER A 9 -17.83 1.63 -14.34
N LEU A 10 -19.11 1.47 -14.04
CA LEU A 10 -19.71 1.87 -12.77
C LEU A 10 -19.65 0.76 -11.70
N GLU A 11 -19.22 -0.43 -12.08
CA GLU A 11 -19.06 -1.58 -11.21
C GLU A 11 -17.60 -1.74 -10.74
N PRO A 12 -17.36 -2.36 -9.58
CA PRO A 12 -16.04 -2.84 -9.18
C PRO A 12 -15.44 -3.80 -10.22
N ASP A 13 -14.12 -3.81 -10.34
CA ASP A 13 -13.39 -4.67 -11.27
C ASP A 13 -12.21 -5.39 -10.58
N ASP A 14 -11.50 -6.23 -11.35
CA ASP A 14 -10.38 -7.02 -10.85
C ASP A 14 -9.25 -6.17 -10.25
N VAL A 15 -9.06 -4.94 -10.74
CA VAL A 15 -8.07 -4.01 -10.19
C VAL A 15 -8.46 -3.60 -8.78
N GLY A 16 -9.74 -3.24 -8.61
CA GLY A 16 -10.32 -2.93 -7.31
C GLY A 16 -10.24 -4.10 -6.33
N ASN A 17 -10.61 -5.30 -6.78
CA ASN A 17 -10.56 -6.52 -5.97
C ASN A 17 -9.13 -6.86 -5.51
N ARG A 18 -8.12 -6.69 -6.39
CA ARG A 18 -6.71 -6.91 -6.04
C ARG A 18 -6.18 -5.91 -5.03
N ALA A 19 -6.55 -4.63 -5.17
CA ALA A 19 -6.21 -3.62 -4.19
C ALA A 19 -6.87 -3.90 -2.83
N GLY A 20 -8.13 -4.36 -2.83
CA GLY A 20 -8.84 -4.82 -1.63
C GLY A 20 -8.11 -5.98 -0.95
N LEU A 21 -7.75 -7.01 -1.72
CA LEU A 21 -7.01 -8.17 -1.23
C LEU A 21 -5.67 -7.77 -0.60
N PHE A 22 -4.97 -6.79 -1.18
CA PHE A 22 -3.74 -6.25 -0.59
C PHE A 22 -4.01 -5.64 0.80
N ALA A 23 -5.01 -4.76 0.90
CA ALA A 23 -5.33 -4.08 2.15
C ALA A 23 -5.76 -5.08 3.24
N GLU A 24 -6.59 -6.06 2.89
CA GLU A 24 -7.00 -7.15 3.79
C GLU A 24 -5.81 -8.01 4.22
N SER A 25 -4.92 -8.35 3.29
CA SER A 25 -3.73 -9.14 3.60
C SER A 25 -2.81 -8.44 4.60
N VAL A 26 -2.62 -7.12 4.48
CA VAL A 26 -1.83 -6.34 5.45
C VAL A 26 -2.53 -6.28 6.80
N ARG A 27 -3.85 -6.00 6.82
CA ARG A 27 -4.68 -5.97 8.02
C ARG A 27 -4.56 -7.29 8.79
N ASP A 28 -4.78 -8.40 8.10
CA ASP A 28 -4.84 -9.75 8.67
C ASP A 28 -3.44 -10.37 8.90
N GLY A 29 -2.37 -9.65 8.56
CA GLY A 29 -0.98 -10.09 8.76
C GLY A 29 -0.49 -11.14 7.76
N ASN A 30 -1.21 -11.39 6.67
CA ASN A 30 -0.79 -12.27 5.59
C ASN A 30 0.23 -11.56 4.67
N MET A 31 1.43 -11.35 5.20
CA MET A 31 2.43 -10.48 4.57
C MET A 31 3.06 -11.09 3.32
N ASP A 32 3.12 -12.41 3.20
CA ASP A 32 3.59 -13.05 1.96
C ASP A 32 2.64 -12.78 0.79
N LEU A 33 1.32 -12.84 1.04
CA LEU A 33 0.32 -12.47 0.04
C LEU A 33 0.39 -10.98 -0.27
N ALA A 34 0.39 -10.10 0.75
CA ALA A 34 0.50 -8.66 0.56
C ALA A 34 1.76 -8.28 -0.24
N TRP A 35 2.90 -8.91 0.06
CA TRP A 35 4.15 -8.71 -0.67
C TRP A 35 4.04 -9.17 -2.12
N SER A 36 3.39 -10.31 -2.39
CA SER A 36 3.27 -10.86 -3.74
C SER A 36 2.54 -9.91 -4.69
N LEU A 37 1.60 -9.11 -4.17
CA LEU A 37 0.75 -8.15 -4.89
C LEU A 37 1.46 -6.83 -5.22
N LEU A 38 2.68 -6.61 -4.76
CA LEU A 38 3.45 -5.38 -5.04
C LEU A 38 4.08 -5.40 -6.44
N SER A 39 4.19 -4.22 -7.05
CA SER A 39 4.95 -4.00 -8.29
C SER A 39 6.42 -4.36 -8.10
N LYS A 40 7.11 -4.70 -9.20
CA LYS A 40 8.55 -5.03 -9.15
C LYS A 40 9.38 -3.86 -8.62
N GLU A 41 9.07 -2.63 -9.06
CA GLU A 41 9.72 -1.42 -8.57
C GLU A 41 9.48 -1.24 -7.08
N THR A 42 8.23 -1.37 -6.64
CA THR A 42 7.88 -1.30 -5.22
C THR A 42 8.68 -2.33 -4.44
N LYS A 43 8.67 -3.62 -4.77
CA LYS A 43 9.51 -4.64 -4.09
C LYS A 43 10.98 -4.22 -4.02
N GLY A 44 11.54 -3.80 -5.16
CA GLY A 44 12.92 -3.31 -5.29
C GLY A 44 13.27 -2.25 -4.26
N MET A 45 12.44 -1.20 -4.20
CA MET A 45 12.62 -0.09 -3.27
C MET A 45 12.51 -0.54 -1.81
N ARG A 46 11.59 -1.45 -1.47
CA ARG A 46 11.39 -1.91 -0.07
C ARG A 46 12.62 -2.62 0.44
N MET A 47 13.15 -3.52 -0.40
CA MET A 47 14.34 -4.30 -0.09
C MET A 47 15.53 -3.36 0.10
N GLY A 48 15.71 -2.38 -0.79
CA GLY A 48 16.81 -1.43 -0.68
C GLY A 48 16.73 -0.55 0.57
N VAL A 49 15.55 0.01 0.85
CA VAL A 49 15.31 0.83 2.03
C VAL A 49 15.52 0.02 3.32
N TRP A 50 14.96 -1.18 3.40
CA TRP A 50 15.13 -2.06 4.56
C TRP A 50 16.60 -2.46 4.76
N ALA A 51 17.31 -2.74 3.66
CA ALA A 51 18.74 -3.06 3.70
C ALA A 51 19.57 -1.89 4.26
N THR A 52 19.33 -0.67 3.76
CA THR A 52 20.02 0.54 4.23
C THR A 52 19.73 0.81 5.71
N LYS A 53 18.46 0.75 6.13
CA LYS A 53 18.03 1.01 7.52
C LYS A 53 18.70 0.07 8.53
N ASN A 54 18.97 -1.18 8.13
CA ASN A 54 19.45 -2.23 9.02
C ASN A 54 20.91 -2.65 8.74
N ASN A 55 21.63 -1.94 7.85
CA ASN A 55 22.99 -2.26 7.43
C ASN A 55 23.14 -3.70 6.90
N ILE A 56 22.21 -4.15 6.06
CA ILE A 56 22.15 -5.50 5.49
C ILE A 56 22.73 -5.48 4.06
N ASN A 57 23.39 -6.56 3.65
CA ASN A 57 23.83 -6.70 2.27
C ASN A 57 22.62 -6.72 1.31
N MET A 58 22.70 -5.98 0.21
CA MET A 58 21.60 -5.87 -0.73
C MET A 58 21.21 -7.20 -1.40
N GLN A 59 22.16 -8.14 -1.54
CA GLN A 59 21.87 -9.50 -2.01
C GLN A 59 21.06 -10.29 -0.99
N ASP A 60 21.37 -10.18 0.30
CA ASP A 60 20.61 -10.85 1.37
C ASP A 60 19.19 -10.28 1.46
N ALA A 61 19.03 -8.95 1.30
CA ALA A 61 17.72 -8.32 1.23
C ALA A 61 16.93 -8.76 -0.01
N TYR A 62 17.59 -8.90 -1.16
CA TYR A 62 16.98 -9.44 -2.37
C TYR A 62 16.52 -10.89 -2.17
N GLN A 63 17.35 -11.75 -1.57
CA GLN A 63 16.99 -13.13 -1.27
C GLN A 63 15.84 -13.20 -0.26
N ALA A 64 15.85 -12.40 0.81
CA ALA A 64 14.71 -12.27 1.72
C ALA A 64 13.44 -11.80 1.00
N GLY A 65 13.59 -10.96 -0.03
CA GLY A 65 12.58 -10.51 -0.99
C GLY A 65 11.78 -11.62 -1.65
N TYR A 66 12.49 -12.62 -2.17
CA TYR A 66 11.93 -13.59 -3.13
C TYR A 66 11.95 -15.03 -2.62
N ASN A 67 12.72 -15.34 -1.57
CA ASN A 67 12.79 -16.67 -0.96
C ASN A 67 12.06 -16.67 0.38
N SER A 68 10.89 -17.32 0.43
CA SER A 68 10.07 -17.44 1.64
C SER A 68 10.76 -18.23 2.77
N GLY A 69 11.73 -19.09 2.45
CA GLY A 69 12.53 -19.82 3.43
C GLY A 69 13.76 -19.06 3.94
N HIS A 70 14.01 -17.83 3.48
CA HIS A 70 15.18 -17.07 3.89
C HIS A 70 15.08 -16.68 5.38
N PRO A 71 16.15 -16.80 6.19
CA PRO A 71 16.11 -16.50 7.63
C PRO A 71 15.62 -15.08 7.97
N MET A 72 15.86 -14.12 7.07
CA MET A 72 15.48 -12.72 7.27
C MET A 72 14.10 -12.36 6.71
N ARG A 73 13.39 -13.31 6.09
CA ARG A 73 12.06 -13.07 5.47
C ARG A 73 11.08 -12.46 6.47
N ALA A 74 10.95 -13.07 7.64
CA ALA A 74 10.01 -12.63 8.67
C ALA A 74 10.29 -11.19 9.13
N SER A 75 11.56 -10.85 9.38
CA SER A 75 11.94 -9.49 9.79
C SER A 75 11.64 -8.44 8.72
N MET A 76 11.87 -8.77 7.44
CA MET A 76 11.57 -7.87 6.34
C MET A 76 10.05 -7.71 6.12
N MET A 77 9.27 -8.79 6.28
CA MET A 77 7.80 -8.73 6.23
C MET A 77 7.22 -7.88 7.37
N GLU A 78 7.79 -7.96 8.57
CA GLU A 78 7.38 -7.14 9.71
C GLU A 78 7.66 -5.64 9.48
N ASP A 79 8.86 -5.30 8.99
CA ASP A 79 9.20 -3.91 8.64
C ASP A 79 8.32 -3.40 7.50
N PHE A 80 8.01 -4.24 6.51
CA PHE A 80 7.07 -3.92 5.45
C PHE A 80 5.65 -3.66 6.00
N ARG A 81 5.13 -4.53 6.87
CA ARG A 81 3.81 -4.35 7.50
C ARG A 81 3.75 -3.04 8.28
N THR A 82 4.74 -2.81 9.15
CA THR A 82 4.87 -1.59 9.94
C THR A 82 4.89 -0.36 9.05
N THR A 83 5.62 -0.42 7.93
CA THR A 83 5.69 0.66 6.96
C THR A 83 4.32 0.96 6.35
N VAL A 84 3.58 -0.06 5.91
CA VAL A 84 2.25 0.14 5.31
C VAL A 84 1.27 0.70 6.35
N LEU A 85 1.29 0.17 7.57
CA LEU A 85 0.41 0.63 8.65
C LEU A 85 0.71 2.06 9.10
N GLY A 86 1.97 2.49 9.01
CA GLY A 86 2.35 3.89 9.26
C GLY A 86 1.80 4.88 8.24
N MET A 87 1.51 4.43 7.01
CA MET A 87 0.88 5.27 5.98
C MET A 87 -0.65 5.16 6.01
N TRP A 88 -1.16 3.97 6.27
CA TRP A 88 -2.57 3.65 6.23
C TRP A 88 -2.96 2.84 7.47
N PRO A 89 -3.83 3.36 8.37
CA PRO A 89 -4.22 2.67 9.59
C PRO A 89 -5.24 1.55 9.27
N LEU A 90 -4.78 0.49 8.59
CA LEU A 90 -5.64 -0.58 8.07
C LEU A 90 -6.26 -1.45 9.16
N GLU A 91 -5.64 -1.51 10.33
CA GLU A 91 -6.11 -2.31 11.48
C GLU A 91 -7.41 -1.79 12.07
N ASP A 92 -7.70 -0.49 11.93
CA ASP A 92 -8.92 0.14 12.43
C ASP A 92 -10.09 0.06 11.43
N LEU A 93 -9.86 -0.52 10.25
CA LEU A 93 -10.83 -0.53 9.16
C LEU A 93 -11.72 -1.77 9.19
N THR A 94 -13.01 -1.55 9.44
CA THR A 94 -14.07 -2.54 9.21
C THR A 94 -14.71 -2.33 7.85
N ASP A 95 -15.07 -3.43 7.17
CA ASP A 95 -15.83 -3.44 5.92
C ASP A 95 -15.21 -2.62 4.77
N LEU A 96 -14.05 -3.07 4.28
CA LEU A 96 -13.44 -2.53 3.06
C LEU A 96 -14.38 -2.77 1.87
N GLY A 97 -14.93 -1.69 1.32
CA GLY A 97 -15.62 -1.73 0.05
C GLY A 97 -14.64 -1.59 -1.12
N VAL A 98 -15.08 -1.98 -2.31
CA VAL A 98 -14.35 -1.73 -3.56
C VAL A 98 -15.16 -0.74 -4.39
N SER A 99 -14.59 0.43 -4.67
CA SER A 99 -15.21 1.38 -5.61
C SER A 99 -14.72 1.15 -7.05
N PRO A 100 -15.46 1.62 -8.07
CA PRO A 100 -15.03 1.53 -9.45
C PRO A 100 -13.67 2.22 -9.67
N THR A 101 -12.77 1.51 -10.34
CA THR A 101 -11.39 1.92 -10.58
C THR A 101 -11.31 3.14 -11.51
N ASN A 102 -10.40 4.07 -11.20
CA ASN A 102 -10.10 5.21 -12.05
C ASN A 102 -8.82 4.92 -12.85
N TYR A 103 -8.96 4.73 -14.16
CA TYR A 103 -7.84 4.44 -15.05
C TYR A 103 -7.22 5.74 -15.55
N ILE A 104 -5.91 5.89 -15.41
CA ILE A 104 -5.16 7.00 -16.00
C ILE A 104 -4.94 6.70 -17.48
N ASP A 105 -4.45 5.49 -17.76
CA ASP A 105 -4.22 4.93 -19.08
C ASP A 105 -4.49 3.40 -19.04
N ASP A 106 -3.89 2.64 -19.95
CA ASP A 106 -4.03 1.17 -20.01
C ASP A 106 -3.12 0.41 -19.03
N VAL A 107 -2.19 1.10 -18.38
CA VAL A 107 -1.14 0.52 -17.53
C VAL A 107 -1.20 1.05 -16.11
N HIS A 108 -1.80 2.22 -15.86
CA HIS A 108 -1.87 2.86 -14.55
C HIS A 108 -3.31 3.14 -14.14
N ALA A 109 -3.61 2.89 -12.87
CA ALA A 109 -4.91 3.14 -12.29
C ALA A 109 -4.82 3.54 -10.82
N PHE A 110 -5.90 4.15 -10.32
CA PHE A 110 -6.13 4.41 -8.91
C PHE A 110 -7.40 3.70 -8.47
N VAL A 111 -7.27 2.86 -7.45
CA VAL A 111 -8.40 2.26 -6.76
C VAL A 111 -8.74 3.09 -5.53
N PHE A 112 -10.03 3.26 -5.28
CA PHE A 112 -10.55 3.80 -4.03
C PHE A 112 -11.20 2.69 -3.22
N LEU A 113 -10.69 2.44 -2.02
CA LEU A 113 -11.28 1.49 -1.07
C LEU A 113 -11.98 2.29 0.04
N PRO A 114 -13.30 2.50 -0.03
CA PRO A 114 -14.05 3.10 1.07
C PRO A 114 -14.05 2.17 2.28
N PHE A 115 -14.01 2.75 3.48
CA PHE A 115 -14.10 2.02 4.73
C PHE A 115 -14.98 2.76 5.75
N GLY A 116 -15.60 2.01 6.65
CA GLY A 116 -16.30 2.58 7.81
C GLY A 116 -15.31 3.00 8.89
N VAL A 117 -15.45 4.21 9.44
CA VAL A 117 -14.77 4.62 10.69
C VAL A 117 -15.76 4.39 11.83
N THR A 118 -15.36 3.67 12.87
CA THR A 118 -16.23 3.27 14.00
C THR A 118 -16.62 4.40 14.97
N GLN A 119 -16.48 5.68 14.61
CA GLN A 119 -16.86 6.80 15.49
C GLN A 119 -18.05 7.60 14.95
N ASP A 120 -19.16 7.43 15.68
CA ASP A 120 -20.37 8.24 15.78
C ASP A 120 -21.09 8.70 14.50
N ASN A 121 -22.16 7.97 14.17
CA ASN A 121 -22.98 8.13 12.97
C ASN A 121 -24.18 9.09 13.18
N SER A 122 -24.08 10.11 14.03
CA SER A 122 -25.17 11.09 14.17
C SER A 122 -24.98 12.30 13.25
N ARG A 123 -25.87 12.39 12.24
CA ARG A 123 -26.16 13.51 11.30
C ARG A 123 -25.51 13.40 9.92
N VAL A 124 -26.24 12.92 8.92
CA VAL A 124 -25.82 13.08 7.51
C VAL A 124 -26.99 13.37 6.57
N HIS A 125 -27.04 14.63 6.11
CA HIS A 125 -27.68 15.06 4.88
C HIS A 125 -26.58 15.48 3.87
N GLU A 126 -26.75 15.07 2.62
CA GLU A 126 -26.10 15.47 1.35
C GLU A 126 -24.55 15.69 1.29
N ARG A 127 -23.92 15.06 0.28
CA ARG A 127 -22.46 15.07 -0.04
C ARG A 127 -21.55 14.58 1.09
N ARG A 128 -21.71 13.30 1.45
CA ARG A 128 -20.87 12.63 2.46
C ARG A 128 -19.42 12.51 1.95
N MET A 129 -18.47 13.13 2.66
CA MET A 129 -17.06 12.73 2.57
C MET A 129 -16.98 11.25 2.99
N MET A 130 -16.48 10.39 2.09
CA MET A 130 -16.18 9.00 2.43
C MET A 130 -14.69 8.90 2.74
N SER A 131 -14.37 8.41 3.94
CA SER A 131 -13.03 7.96 4.26
C SER A 131 -12.72 6.74 3.40
N GLY A 132 -11.51 6.69 2.86
CA GLY A 132 -11.10 5.60 2.00
C GLY A 132 -9.64 5.70 1.60
N LEU A 133 -9.07 4.58 1.22
CA LEU A 133 -7.69 4.47 0.75
C LEU A 133 -7.65 4.70 -0.75
N VAL A 134 -6.68 5.48 -1.21
CA VAL A 134 -6.37 5.55 -2.63
C VAL A 134 -5.13 4.71 -2.87
N ILE A 135 -5.31 3.60 -3.59
CA ILE A 135 -4.24 2.67 -3.91
C ILE A 135 -3.87 2.84 -5.40
N PRO A 136 -2.70 3.41 -5.71
CA PRO A 136 -2.13 3.33 -7.06
C PRO A 136 -1.83 1.90 -7.47
N MET A 137 -2.10 1.62 -8.73
CA MET A 137 -1.98 0.30 -9.35
C MET A 137 -1.24 0.43 -10.68
N ILE A 138 -0.42 -0.56 -11.00
CA ILE A 138 0.30 -0.68 -12.28
C ILE A 138 0.08 -2.07 -12.89
N LEU A 139 -0.10 -2.14 -14.20
CA LEU A 139 -0.21 -3.40 -14.93
C LEU A 139 1.18 -3.90 -15.31
N GLU A 140 1.63 -4.98 -14.70
CA GLU A 140 2.91 -5.63 -14.99
C GLU A 140 2.69 -7.11 -15.32
N ASP A 141 3.31 -7.62 -16.38
CA ASP A 141 3.20 -9.02 -16.81
C ASP A 141 1.73 -9.51 -16.91
N HIS A 142 0.83 -8.67 -17.45
CA HIS A 142 -0.62 -8.94 -17.57
C HIS A 142 -1.37 -9.04 -16.23
N SER A 143 -0.80 -8.50 -15.15
CA SER A 143 -1.31 -8.61 -13.79
C SER A 143 -1.22 -7.27 -13.07
N TRP A 144 -2.33 -6.75 -12.55
CA TRP A 144 -2.37 -5.47 -11.80
C TRP A 144 -1.70 -5.60 -10.43
N GLN A 145 -0.67 -4.81 -10.18
CA GLN A 145 0.09 -4.80 -8.95
C GLN A 145 -0.14 -3.49 -8.20
N VAL A 146 0.02 -3.53 -6.88
CA VAL A 146 0.01 -2.34 -6.03
C VAL A 146 1.32 -1.58 -6.22
N ASP A 147 1.20 -0.33 -6.60
CA ASP A 147 2.33 0.55 -6.90
C ASP A 147 2.47 1.64 -5.83
N MET A 148 2.99 1.26 -4.67
CA MET A 148 2.98 2.10 -3.48
C MET A 148 3.61 3.46 -3.75
N PRO A 149 2.88 4.58 -3.57
CA PRO A 149 3.42 5.88 -3.88
C PRO A 149 4.45 6.22 -2.81
N THR A 150 5.71 6.26 -3.21
CA THR A 150 6.76 7.07 -2.59
C THR A 150 7.10 6.78 -1.13
N TRP A 151 7.60 5.57 -0.84
CA TRP A 151 8.45 5.35 0.35
C TRP A 151 9.70 6.23 0.42
N ARG A 152 9.95 7.01 -0.63
CA ARG A 152 10.90 8.12 -0.66
C ARG A 152 10.62 9.19 0.40
N TYR A 153 9.41 9.28 0.94
CA TYR A 153 9.04 10.30 1.94
C TYR A 153 8.94 9.79 3.39
N LEU A 154 9.11 8.47 3.62
CA LEU A 154 9.04 7.89 4.97
C LEU A 154 10.25 8.22 5.86
N TYR A 155 11.29 8.84 5.30
CA TYR A 155 12.49 9.28 6.03
C TYR A 155 12.63 10.81 6.10
N ASN A 156 11.58 11.55 5.75
CA ASN A 156 11.51 12.97 6.11
C ASN A 156 11.02 13.11 7.56
N ASP A 157 11.77 12.53 8.50
CA ASP A 157 11.78 12.99 9.88
C ASP A 157 13.01 13.88 10.05
N ASP A 158 12.77 15.07 10.59
CA ASP A 158 13.77 16.10 10.85
C ASP A 158 15.00 15.55 11.61
N HIS A 159 16.11 15.44 10.90
CA HIS A 159 17.45 15.48 11.51
C HIS A 159 18.16 16.76 11.07
N GLN A 160 17.63 17.91 11.51
CA GLN A 160 18.52 19.02 11.83
C GLN A 160 19.07 18.79 13.23
N PRO A 161 20.39 18.60 13.44
CA PRO A 161 20.97 18.91 14.72
C PRO A 161 20.77 20.41 14.95
N MET A 162 19.94 20.77 15.92
CA MET A 162 19.97 22.11 16.51
C MET A 162 21.37 22.32 17.08
N ASN A 163 22.21 23.02 16.32
CA ASN A 163 23.41 23.65 16.86
C ASN A 163 22.94 24.73 17.84
N ASN A 164 22.94 24.42 19.13
CA ASN A 164 22.94 25.42 20.18
C ASN A 164 24.30 26.12 20.17
N ASN A 165 24.35 27.30 19.56
CA ASN A 165 25.34 28.33 19.88
C ASN A 165 24.77 29.23 20.97
#